data_AF-A0A7I8IFI9-F1
#
_entry.id   AF-A0A7I8IFI9-F1
#
_cell.length_a   1.000
_cell.length_b   1.000
_cell.length_c   1.000
_cell.angle_alpha   90.00
_cell.angle_beta   90.00
_cell.angle_gamma   90.00
#
_symmetry.space_group_name_H-M   'P 1'
#
loop_
_entity.id
_entity.type
_entity.pdbx_description
1 polymer ?
#
loop_
_entity_poly.entity_id
_entity_poly.type
_entity_poly.pdbx_seq_one_letter_code
_entity_poly.pdbx_strand_id
1 'polypeptide(L)'
;MAMASMDPYRDFRTSMDEMVEAHDLKDWSALQELLQCYLRLNQKSTHSFIFEAFVDLIVHLASQGKIQRSSCSVAPPLAPLHPTPCFGHCP
;
A
#
# COMPACT_ATOMS: atom_id res chain seq x y z
N MET A 1 -1.67 -31.57 15.94
CA MET A 1 -2.97 -31.64 15.22
C MET A 1 -3.12 -30.34 14.47
N ALA A 2 -3.06 -30.35 13.14
CA ALA A 2 -3.32 -29.14 12.36
C ALA A 2 -4.81 -29.15 12.02
N MET A 3 -5.60 -28.31 12.67
CA MET A 3 -6.92 -27.96 12.13
C MET A 3 -6.65 -27.16 10.87
N ALA A 4 -6.61 -27.84 9.73
CA ALA A 4 -6.77 -27.15 8.46
C ALA A 4 -8.15 -26.51 8.52
N SER A 5 -8.19 -25.19 8.57
CA SER A 5 -9.45 -24.46 8.58
C SER A 5 -10.25 -24.79 7.33
N MET A 6 -11.58 -24.76 7.46
CA MET A 6 -12.50 -25.09 6.37
C MET A 6 -12.46 -24.03 5.26
N ASP A 7 -12.02 -22.80 5.57
CA ASP A 7 -12.03 -21.64 4.67
C ASP A 7 -10.69 -20.88 4.70
N PRO A 8 -9.59 -21.46 4.17
CA PRO A 8 -8.25 -20.90 4.29
C PRO A 8 -8.14 -19.46 3.79
N TYR A 9 -8.85 -19.11 2.71
CA TYR A 9 -8.96 -17.73 2.23
C TYR A 9 -9.43 -16.76 3.32
N ARG A 10 -10.49 -17.12 4.05
CA ARG A 10 -11.13 -16.25 5.03
C ARG A 10 -10.25 -16.07 6.28
N ASP A 11 -9.52 -17.11 6.66
CA ASP A 11 -8.55 -17.05 7.75
C ASP A 11 -7.36 -16.15 7.39
N PHE A 12 -6.80 -16.31 6.20
CA PHE A 12 -5.71 -15.43 5.75
C PHE A 12 -6.18 -13.98 5.67
N ARG A 13 -7.37 -13.73 5.12
CA ARG A 13 -7.93 -12.38 5.03
C ARG A 13 -8.09 -11.76 6.40
N THR A 14 -8.65 -12.49 7.37
CA THR A 14 -8.86 -11.99 8.73
C THR A 14 -7.53 -11.74 9.42
N SER A 15 -6.59 -12.69 9.34
CA SER A 15 -5.28 -12.57 9.97
C SER A 15 -4.45 -11.42 9.40
N MET A 16 -4.51 -11.17 8.09
CA MET A 16 -3.81 -10.02 7.49
C MET A 16 -4.45 -8.68 7.91
N ASP A 17 -5.78 -8.61 7.99
CA ASP A 17 -6.51 -7.42 8.45
C ASP A 17 -6.13 -7.05 9.90
N GLU A 18 -6.10 -8.05 10.79
CA GLU A 18 -5.66 -7.89 12.18
C GLU A 18 -4.21 -7.40 12.27
N MET A 19 -3.30 -7.91 11.43
CA MET A 19 -1.91 -7.42 11.41
C MET A 19 -1.80 -5.99 10.89
N VAL A 20 -2.58 -5.61 9.88
CA VAL A 20 -2.63 -4.24 9.37
C VAL A 20 -3.12 -3.28 10.45
N GLU A 21 -4.16 -3.64 11.20
CA GLU A 21 -4.70 -2.81 12.27
C GLU A 21 -3.75 -2.72 13.48
N ALA A 22 -3.16 -3.84 13.90
CA ALA A 22 -2.28 -3.88 15.08
C ALA A 22 -0.96 -3.13 14.87
N HIS A 23 -0.43 -3.13 13.65
CA HIS A 23 0.88 -2.54 13.32
C HIS A 23 0.78 -1.28 12.45
N ASP A 24 -0.44 -0.78 12.19
CA ASP A 24 -0.72 0.38 11.34
C ASP A 24 -0.05 0.29 9.95
N LEU A 25 -0.10 -0.89 9.32
CA LEU A 25 0.56 -1.18 8.04
C LEU A 25 -0.18 -0.49 6.88
N LYS A 26 0.09 0.80 6.67
CA LYS A 26 -0.55 1.62 5.63
C LYS A 26 0.29 1.82 4.39
N ASP A 27 1.60 1.55 4.48
CA ASP A 27 2.54 1.68 3.38
C ASP A 27 2.52 0.44 2.48
N TRP A 28 2.58 0.68 1.18
CA TRP A 28 2.61 -0.40 0.19
C TRP A 28 3.79 -1.36 0.41
N SER A 29 4.97 -0.85 0.78
CA SER A 29 6.14 -1.68 1.07
C SER A 29 5.88 -2.64 2.24
N ALA A 30 5.27 -2.15 3.32
CA ALA A 30 4.95 -2.96 4.50
C ALA A 30 3.91 -4.05 4.18
N LEU A 31 2.91 -3.72 3.35
CA LEU A 31 1.92 -4.68 2.85
C LEU A 31 2.56 -5.75 1.94
N GLN A 32 3.55 -5.38 1.11
CA GLN A 32 4.29 -6.35 0.31
C GLN A 32 5.16 -7.27 1.18
N GLU A 33 5.80 -6.75 2.21
CA GLU A 33 6.57 -7.56 3.16
C GLU A 33 5.68 -8.55 3.92
N LEU A 34 4.47 -8.11 4.32
CA LEU A 34 3.46 -8.98 4.91
C LEU A 34 3.13 -10.14 3.96
N LEU A 35 2.81 -9.87 2.69
CA LEU A 35 2.53 -10.91 1.71
C LEU A 35 3.70 -11.89 1.54
N GLN A 36 4.92 -11.37 1.40
CA GLN A 36 6.11 -12.20 1.25
C GLN A 36 6.33 -13.13 2.45
N CYS A 37 6.03 -12.67 3.66
CA CYS A 37 6.10 -13.49 4.87
C CYS A 37 5.14 -14.68 4.78
N TYR A 38 3.86 -14.45 4.44
CA TYR A 38 2.87 -15.52 4.30
C TYR A 38 3.25 -16.51 3.19
N LEU A 39 3.72 -16.04 2.03
CA LEU A 39 4.15 -16.93 0.95
C LEU A 39 5.36 -17.78 1.34
N ARG A 40 6.30 -17.24 2.12
CA ARG A 40 7.48 -17.98 2.59
C ARG A 40 7.14 -19.03 3.64
N LEU A 41 6.20 -18.73 4.53
CA LEU A 41 5.81 -19.61 5.64
C LEU A 41 4.88 -20.75 5.21
N ASN A 42 4.22 -20.64 4.05
CA ASN A 42 3.21 -21.58 3.58
C ASN A 42 3.64 -22.35 2.33
N GLN A 43 3.07 -23.55 2.17
CA GLN A 43 3.29 -24.37 0.96
C GLN A 43 2.69 -23.71 -0.28
N LYS A 44 3.25 -24.01 -1.46
CA LYS A 44 2.81 -23.43 -2.74
C LYS A 44 1.33 -23.63 -3.04
N SER A 45 0.74 -24.76 -2.61
CA SER A 45 -0.69 -25.05 -2.78
C SER A 45 -1.59 -24.03 -2.06
N THR A 46 -1.08 -23.39 -1.01
CA THR A 46 -1.80 -22.39 -0.22
C THR A 46 -1.67 -20.98 -0.81
N HIS A 47 -0.71 -20.76 -1.72
CA HIS A 47 -0.38 -19.42 -2.21
C HIS A 47 -1.53 -18.74 -2.96
N SER A 48 -2.41 -19.51 -3.64
CA SER A 48 -3.60 -18.94 -4.29
C SER A 48 -4.50 -18.23 -3.27
N PHE A 49 -4.85 -18.93 -2.17
CA PHE A 49 -5.70 -18.37 -1.12
C PHE A 49 -5.07 -17.16 -0.43
N ILE A 50 -3.75 -17.20 -0.21
CA ILE A 50 -2.99 -16.07 0.37
C ILE A 50 -3.04 -14.86 -0.56
N PHE A 51 -2.81 -15.07 -1.86
CA PHE A 51 -2.80 -14.01 -2.84
C PHE A 51 -4.19 -13.40 -3.04
N GLU A 52 -5.23 -14.24 -3.13
CA GLU A 52 -6.63 -13.80 -3.21
C GLU A 52 -7.02 -12.97 -1.99
N ALA A 53 -6.76 -13.45 -0.78
CA ALA A 53 -7.02 -12.71 0.46
C ALA A 53 -6.28 -11.37 0.50
N PHE A 54 -5.04 -11.32 0.02
CA PHE A 54 -4.26 -10.09 -0.05
C PHE A 54 -4.85 -9.09 -1.04
N VAL A 55 -5.25 -9.51 -2.24
CA VAL A 55 -5.87 -8.61 -3.23
C VAL A 55 -7.14 -7.99 -2.67
N ASP A 56 -8.01 -8.78 -2.04
CA ASP A 56 -9.23 -8.25 -1.41
C ASP A 56 -8.94 -7.29 -0.25
N LEU A 57 -7.91 -7.57 0.55
CA LEU A 57 -7.44 -6.63 1.58
C LEU A 57 -7.00 -5.30 0.96
N ILE A 58 -6.22 -5.31 -0.11
CA ILE A 58 -5.78 -4.09 -0.80
C ILE A 58 -6.96 -3.30 -1.35
N VAL A 59 -7.93 -3.96 -1.99
CA VAL A 59 -9.16 -3.32 -2.48
C VAL A 59 -9.93 -2.69 -1.31
N HIS A 60 -10.06 -3.39 -0.19
CA HIS A 60 -10.71 -2.89 1.01
C HIS A 60 -10.00 -1.64 1.57
N LEU A 61 -8.69 -1.70 1.78
CA LEU A 61 -7.91 -0.57 2.30
C LEU A 61 -7.91 0.62 1.34
N ALA A 62 -7.85 0.37 0.02
CA ALA A 62 -7.93 1.41 -1.00
C ALA A 62 -9.31 2.09 -1.00
N SER A 63 -10.39 1.33 -0.86
CA SER A 63 -11.76 1.88 -0.76
C SER A 63 -11.94 2.78 0.47
N GLN A 64 -11.17 2.52 1.52
CA GLN A 64 -11.16 3.31 2.76
C GLN A 64 -10.15 4.47 2.74
N GLY A 65 -9.35 4.62 1.67
CA GLY A 65 -8.28 5.61 1.61
C GLY A 65 -7.14 5.37 2.62
N LYS A 66 -7.00 4.14 3.12
CA LYS A 66 -6.00 3.78 4.14
C LYS A 66 -4.61 3.50 3.58
N ILE A 67 -4.49 3.22 2.27
CA ILE A 67 -3.19 3.00 1.64
C ILE A 67 -2.50 4.34 1.41
N GLN A 68 -1.40 4.54 2.13
CA GLN A 68 -0.47 5.63 1.87
C GLN A 68 0.27 5.31 0.59
N ARG A 69 -0.21 5.84 -0.54
CA ARG A 69 0.64 5.99 -1.71
C ARG A 69 1.68 7.01 -1.28
N SER A 70 2.93 6.58 -1.12
CA SER A 70 4.04 7.49 -0.83
C SER A 70 3.88 8.69 -1.75
N SER A 71 3.52 9.83 -1.18
CA SER A 71 3.34 11.05 -1.94
C SER A 71 4.73 11.36 -2.46
N CYS A 72 5.02 11.02 -3.71
CA CYS A 72 6.05 11.73 -4.42
C CYS A 72 5.54 13.18 -4.43
N SER A 73 6.11 14.00 -3.56
CA SER A 73 6.00 15.45 -3.70
C SER A 73 6.72 15.77 -5.01
N VAL A 74 6.05 15.56 -6.14
CA VAL A 74 6.32 16.28 -7.37
C VAL A 74 5.97 17.72 -7.04
N ALA A 75 6.95 18.42 -6.45
CA ALA A 75 6.92 19.86 -6.45
C ALA A 75 6.79 20.26 -7.93
N PRO A 76 5.76 21.03 -8.32
CA PRO A 76 5.73 21.58 -9.67
C PRO A 76 7.05 22.32 -9.90
N PRO A 77 7.72 22.15 -11.05
CA PRO A 77 8.94 22.91 -11.32
C PRO A 77 8.61 24.39 -11.18
N LEU A 78 9.25 25.06 -10.22
CA LEU A 78 9.16 26.50 -10.01
C LEU A 78 9.47 27.16 -11.35
N ALA A 79 8.48 27.86 -11.92
CA ALA A 79 8.67 28.63 -13.14
C ALA A 79 9.85 29.59 -12.94
N PRO A 80 10.72 29.80 -13.95
CA PRO A 80 11.85 30.71 -13.80
C PRO A 80 11.33 32.12 -13.55
N LEU A 81 11.79 32.75 -12.46
CA LEU A 81 11.69 34.19 -12.27
C LEU A 81 12.53 34.84 -13.36
N HIS A 82 11.89 35.17 -14.49
CA HIS A 82 12.49 36.06 -15.47
C HIS A 82 12.77 37.40 -14.78
N PRO A 83 13.98 37.96 -14.93
CA PRO A 83 14.28 39.30 -14.47
C PRO A 83 13.64 40.29 -15.44
N THR A 84 12.52 40.91 -15.07
CA THR A 84 12.03 42.10 -15.79
C THR A 84 13.15 43.14 -15.79
N PRO A 85 13.64 43.57 -16.96
CA PRO A 85 14.57 44.68 -17.02
C PRO A 85 13.79 45.95 -16.74
N CYS A 86 14.12 46.63 -15.65
CA CYS A 86 13.64 47.98 -15.39
C CYS A 86 14.19 48.91 -16.50
N PHE A 87 13.41 49.12 -17.55
CA PHE A 87 13.62 50.24 -18.47
C PHE A 87 12.86 51.44 -17.94
N GLY A 88 13.62 52.48 -17.59
CA GLY A 88 13.08 53.73 -17.08
C GLY A 88 12.51 54.65 -18.17
N HIS A 89 12.01 55.78 -17.65
CA HIS A 89 11.63 57.06 -18.24
C HIS A 89 10.19 57.29 -18.78
N CYS A 90 9.49 58.17 -18.03
CA CYS A 90 8.67 59.36 -18.40
C CYS A 90 7.57 59.25 -19.48
N PRO A 91 6.49 60.07 -19.40
CA PRO A 91 6.46 61.48 -19.00
C PRO A 91 5.72 61.82 -17.69
#